data_AF-A0A3D2NDR1-F1
#
_entry.id   AF-A0A3D2NDR1-F1
#
_cell.length_a   1.000
_cell.length_b   1.000
_cell.length_c   1.000
_cell.angle_alpha   90.00
_cell.angle_beta   90.00
_cell.angle_gamma   90.00
#
_symmetry.space_group_name_H-M   'P 1'
#
loop_
_entity.id
_entity.type
_entity.pdbx_description
1 polymer ?
#
loop_
_entity_poly.entity_id
_entity_poly.type
_entity_poly.pdbx_seq_one_letter_code
_entity_poly.pdbx_strand_id
1 'polypeptide(L)'
;MALDMLVLVRDGKFTGMKLDSRVGTGDLGDCYKLYFDPDGSGKPRYRLVYRYTPDEINAVAIEAVAVGRRLNLDAYQRAIANLGR
;
A
#
# COMPACT_ATOMS: atom_id res chain seq x y z
N MET A 1 10.28 -6.89 -6.02
CA MET A 1 8.94 -7.33 -5.60
C MET A 1 7.98 -6.16 -5.36
N ALA A 2 8.16 -5.32 -4.34
CA ALA A 2 7.21 -4.22 -4.07
C ALA A 2 7.15 -3.18 -5.21
N LEU A 3 8.31 -2.84 -5.80
CA LEU A 3 8.37 -1.99 -7.00
C LEU A 3 7.68 -2.63 -8.20
N ASP A 4 7.86 -3.94 -8.41
CA ASP A 4 7.18 -4.67 -9.49
C ASP A 4 5.66 -4.63 -9.31
N MET A 5 5.18 -4.74 -8.07
CA MET A 5 3.75 -4.60 -7.74
C MET A 5 3.24 -3.20 -8.09
N LEU A 6 4.01 -2.14 -7.82
CA LEU A 6 3.63 -0.77 -8.21
C LEU A 6 3.59 -0.60 -9.73
N VAL A 7 4.51 -1.21 -10.47
CA VAL A 7 4.48 -1.23 -11.94
C VAL A 7 3.20 -1.91 -12.45
N LEU A 8 2.80 -3.03 -11.85
CA LEU A 8 1.56 -3.71 -12.23
C LEU A 8 0.31 -2.85 -11.95
N VAL A 9 0.29 -2.10 -10.85
CA VAL A 9 -0.82 -1.18 -10.56
C VAL A 9 -0.81 0.00 -11.55
N ARG A 10 0.36 0.59 -11.82
CA ARG A 10 0.53 1.69 -12.78
C ARG A 10 0.03 1.30 -14.17
N ASP A 11 0.35 0.08 -14.60
CA ASP A 11 -0.06 -0.45 -15.89
C ASP A 11 -1.55 -0.88 -15.93
N GLY A 12 -2.30 -0.73 -14.83
CA GLY A 12 -3.71 -1.14 -14.73
C GLY A 12 -3.93 -2.65 -14.70
N LYS A 13 -2.85 -3.45 -14.59
CA LYS A 13 -2.91 -4.93 -14.59
C LYS A 13 -3.34 -5.50 -13.25
N PHE A 14 -3.20 -4.72 -12.19
CA PHE A 14 -3.58 -5.12 -10.84
C PHE A 14 -4.15 -3.93 -10.06
N THR A 15 -5.03 -4.18 -9.11
CA THR A 15 -5.53 -3.14 -8.20
C THR A 15 -5.58 -3.68 -6.77
N GLY A 16 -5.08 -2.90 -5.83
CA GLY A 16 -5.12 -3.24 -4.42
C GLY A 16 -6.51 -3.12 -3.81
N MET A 17 -6.67 -3.64 -2.60
CA MET A 17 -7.89 -3.41 -1.83
C MET A 17 -7.84 -2.04 -1.17
N LYS A 18 -8.91 -1.26 -1.32
CA LYS A 18 -9.07 0.01 -0.62
C LYS A 18 -9.03 -0.20 0.89
N LEU A 19 -8.40 0.74 1.59
CA LEU A 19 -8.35 0.79 3.05
C LEU A 19 -9.42 1.74 3.58
N ASP A 20 -9.65 1.64 4.88
CA ASP A 20 -10.61 2.46 5.62
C ASP A 20 -9.93 3.04 6.86
N SER A 21 -10.59 4.00 7.49
CA SER A 21 -10.20 4.47 8.82
C SER A 21 -10.50 3.44 9.90
N ARG A 22 -9.56 3.21 10.82
CA ARG A 22 -9.69 2.26 11.94
C ARG A 22 -9.00 2.79 13.20
N VAL A 23 -9.60 2.54 14.35
CA VAL A 23 -9.05 2.94 15.67
C VAL A 23 -7.60 2.49 15.88
N GLY A 24 -7.25 1.26 15.45
CA GLY A 24 -5.92 0.71 15.67
C GLY A 24 -4.83 1.11 14.67
N THR A 25 -5.19 1.78 13.56
CA THR A 25 -4.26 2.10 12.47
C THR A 25 -4.47 3.48 11.87
N GLY A 26 -5.25 4.37 12.50
CA GLY A 26 -5.54 5.70 11.97
C GLY A 26 -6.35 5.68 10.66
N ASP A 27 -6.36 6.83 9.98
CA ASP A 27 -7.08 7.02 8.71
C ASP A 27 -6.18 6.74 7.50
N LEU A 28 -6.50 5.67 6.79
CA LEU A 28 -5.88 5.26 5.54
C LEU A 28 -6.92 5.18 4.40
N GLY A 29 -8.03 5.91 4.49
CA GLY A 29 -9.15 5.84 3.52
C GLY A 29 -8.80 6.25 2.08
N ASP A 30 -7.70 7.00 1.91
CA ASP A 30 -7.11 7.38 0.61
C ASP A 30 -6.10 6.34 0.08
N CYS A 31 -5.81 5.30 0.86
CA CYS A 31 -4.80 4.30 0.54
C CYS A 31 -5.39 2.95 0.10
N TYR A 32 -4.54 2.14 -0.51
CA TYR A 32 -4.79 0.78 -0.96
C TYR A 32 -3.72 -0.15 -0.42
N LYS A 33 -4.05 -1.43 -0.27
CA LYS A 33 -3.11 -2.48 0.13
C LYS A 33 -2.96 -3.59 -0.91
N LEU A 34 -1.75 -4.11 -1.00
CA LEU A 34 -1.42 -5.33 -1.73
C LEU A 34 -0.73 -6.33 -0.80
N TYR A 35 -1.08 -7.61 -0.96
CA TYR A 35 -0.41 -8.71 -0.30
C TYR A 35 0.66 -9.27 -1.22
N PHE A 36 1.86 -9.51 -0.68
CA PHE A 36 2.90 -10.22 -1.43
C PHE A 36 3.80 -11.02 -0.49
N ASP A 37 4.45 -12.04 -1.04
CA ASP A 37 5.50 -12.80 -0.35
C ASP A 37 6.46 -13.40 -1.38
N PRO A 38 7.78 -13.19 -1.27
CA PRO A 38 8.73 -13.75 -2.23
C PRO A 38 8.77 -15.28 -2.26
N ASP A 39 8.45 -15.94 -1.14
CA ASP A 39 8.51 -17.40 -1.04
C ASP A 39 7.24 -18.11 -1.51
N GLY A 40 6.12 -17.39 -1.64
CA GLY A 40 4.82 -17.92 -2.09
C GLY A 40 4.21 -19.00 -1.19
N SER A 41 4.87 -19.40 -0.09
CA SER A 41 4.44 -20.50 0.76
C SER A 41 3.52 -20.01 1.88
N GLY A 42 2.21 -20.03 1.61
CA GLY A 42 1.18 -19.78 2.62
C GLY A 42 0.64 -18.35 2.64
N LYS A 43 0.28 -17.85 3.84
CA LYS A 43 -0.32 -16.51 3.99
C LYS A 43 0.73 -15.43 3.74
N PRO A 44 0.48 -14.45 2.85
CA PRO A 44 1.45 -13.41 2.56
C PRO A 44 1.89 -12.63 3.80
N ARG A 45 3.20 -12.59 4.03
CA ARG A 45 3.82 -11.94 5.20
C ARG A 45 4.08 -10.47 5.00
N TYR A 46 4.02 -9.96 3.77
CA TYR A 46 4.28 -8.56 3.48
C TYR A 46 3.08 -7.85 2.87
N ARG A 47 3.07 -6.54 3.08
CA ARG A 47 2.12 -5.62 2.48
C ARG A 47 2.81 -4.42 1.90
N LEU A 48 2.33 -4.02 0.74
CA LEU A 48 2.56 -2.70 0.17
C LEU A 48 1.31 -1.87 0.43
N VAL A 49 1.49 -0.69 1.01
CA VAL A 49 0.49 0.38 1.12
C VAL A 49 0.85 1.46 0.12
N TYR A 50 -0.11 1.87 -0.70
CA TYR A 50 0.08 2.89 -1.73
C TYR A 50 -1.16 3.77 -1.85
N ARG A 51 -1.03 4.95 -2.46
CA ARG A 51 -2.18 5.81 -2.81
C ARG A 51 -2.00 6.40 -4.20
N TYR A 52 -3.12 6.85 -4.76
CA TYR A 52 -3.12 7.67 -5.97
C TYR A 52 -2.98 9.13 -5.56
N THR A 53 -2.05 9.85 -6.17
CA THR A 53 -1.88 11.29 -5.97
C THR A 53 -2.12 12.02 -7.29
N PRO A 54 -2.91 13.11 -7.29
CA PRO A 54 -2.97 13.98 -8.46
C PRO A 54 -1.62 14.67 -8.68
N ASP A 55 -1.18 14.79 -9.94
CA ASP A 55 -0.11 15.71 -10.34
C ASP A 55 -0.64 16.86 -11.22
N GLU A 56 0.17 17.92 -11.37
CA GLU A 56 -0.24 19.21 -11.95
C GLU A 56 -0.71 19.14 -13.41
N ILE A 57 -0.58 17.99 -14.08
CA ILE A 57 -0.93 17.82 -15.50
C ILE A 57 -1.65 16.47 -15.72
N ASN A 58 -2.74 16.22 -15.00
CA ASN A 58 -3.69 15.12 -15.25
C ASN A 58 -3.15 13.68 -15.19
N ALA A 59 -1.92 13.43 -14.74
CA ALA A 59 -1.44 12.06 -14.56
C ALA A 59 -1.72 11.61 -13.12
N VAL A 60 -2.37 10.45 -13.01
CA VAL A 60 -2.53 9.76 -11.73
C VAL A 60 -1.19 9.10 -11.41
N ALA A 61 -0.45 9.65 -10.45
CA ALA A 61 0.76 9.04 -9.94
C ALA A 61 0.44 8.05 -8.82
N ILE A 62 1.27 7.01 -8.69
CA ILE A 62 1.17 6.03 -7.60
C ILE A 62 2.29 6.30 -6.60
N GLU A 63 1.91 6.66 -5.38
CA GLU A 63 2.84 6.86 -4.28
C GLU A 63 2.95 5.56 -3.46
N ALA A 64 4.16 5.05 -3.33
CA ALA A 64 4.48 3.98 -2.39
C ALA A 64 4.55 4.54 -0.96
N VAL A 65 3.49 4.34 -0.17
CA VAL A 65 3.39 4.92 1.18
C VAL A 65 4.23 4.11 2.18
N ALA A 66 4.10 2.79 2.18
CA ALA A 66 4.90 1.93 3.05
C ALA A 66 4.98 0.49 2.54
N VAL A 67 6.08 -0.19 2.90
CA VAL A 67 6.20 -1.64 2.82
C VAL A 67 6.52 -2.16 4.22
N GLY A 68 5.80 -3.19 4.65
CA GLY A 68 6.01 -3.74 5.98
C GLY A 68 5.43 -5.14 6.16
N ARG A 69 5.69 -5.71 7.33
CA ARG A 69 5.20 -7.03 7.70
C ARG A 69 3.71 -7.00 7.99
N ARG A 70 3.10 -8.18 7.87
CA ARG A 70 1.72 -8.42 8.29
C ARG A 70 1.58 -8.37 9.81
N LEU A 71 2.56 -8.94 10.51
CA LEU A 71 2.58 -9.05 11.96
C LEU A 71 2.59 -7.66 12.59
N ASN A 72 1.86 -7.52 13.70
CA ASN A 72 1.78 -6.28 14.49
C ASN A 72 1.34 -5.04 13.71
N LEU A 73 0.68 -5.22 12.55
CA LEU A 73 0.21 -4.12 11.72
C LEU A 73 1.33 -3.19 11.22
N ASP A 74 2.57 -3.67 11.18
CA ASP A 74 3.78 -2.89 10.86
C ASP A 74 3.64 -2.06 9.57
N ALA A 75 3.13 -2.65 8.49
CA ALA A 75 2.91 -1.93 7.24
C ALA A 75 1.98 -0.71 7.37
N TYR A 76 0.96 -0.79 8.23
CA TYR A 76 -0.01 0.28 8.42
C TYR A 76 0.49 1.36 9.39
N GLN A 77 1.17 0.95 10.46
CA GLN A 77 1.78 1.88 11.40
C GLN A 77 2.84 2.75 10.71
N ARG A 78 3.68 2.13 9.86
CA ARG A 78 4.62 2.88 9.00
C ARG A 78 3.89 3.81 8.04
N ALA A 79 2.79 3.37 7.44
CA ALA A 79 2.07 4.20 6.48
C ALA A 79 1.53 5.48 7.14
N ILE A 80 0.92 5.35 8.31
CA ILE A 80 0.46 6.50 9.10
C ILE A 80 1.60 7.44 9.47
N ALA A 81 2.71 6.89 9.99
CA ALA A 81 3.87 7.68 10.35
C ALA A 81 4.48 8.41 9.14
N ASN A 82 4.59 7.75 7.99
CA ASN A 82 5.12 8.34 6.76
C ASN A 82 4.21 9.45 6.19
N LEU A 83 2.90 9.34 6.42
CA LEU A 83 1.92 10.36 6.02
C LEU A 83 1.78 11.50 7.04
N GLY A 84 2.42 11.39 8.21
CA GLY A 84 2.31 12.36 9.30
C GLY A 84 0.92 12.45 9.92
N ARG A 85 0.22 11.31 10.02
CA ARG A 85 -1.15 11.22 10.57
C ARG A 85 -1.20 10.37 11.85
#